data_AF-A0A7X8ZPS8-F1
#
_entry.id   AF-A0A7X8ZPS8-F1
#
_cell.length_a   1.000
_cell.length_b   1.000
_cell.length_c   1.000
_cell.angle_alpha   90.00
_cell.angle_beta   90.00
_cell.angle_gamma   90.00
#
_symmetry.space_group_name_H-M   'P 1'
#
loop_
_entity.id
_entity.type
_entity.pdbx_description
1 polymer ?
#
loop_
_entity_poly.entity_id
_entity_poly.type
_entity_poly.pdbx_seq_one_letter_code
_entity_poly.pdbx_strand_id
1 'polypeptide(L)'
;LRTVAGGVNEGRHAVLAQALLSACHRVQEEYEAEIAARYGDCGDGDEPEGDFHAIMANNLTAWFATPLAELDGISPNDYIRSLDDTAELLELFAVLSGTGVEPMPDLLKIRLGRDHVAATAGLRSFVIKAIKERDVLPDEGFAVAHSALEILAEWEDEDFAPELLAAFESITAPDFEDFALSQSIAQFFGRFPGLAPLLIERIEARLAAGEILTGAADYILVALSLIGAGTGDSAIYRVFTRAIEQMRLPEMVMLMLVDLGNPRAVSFLRAYLQRNLQTLSLAQYRQCVSSISALHGRYDDLPRYPNR
;
A
#
# COMPACT_ATOMS: atom_id res chain seq x y z
N LEU A 1 -9.68 -19.12 -4.27
CA LEU A 1 -9.10 -19.78 -5.49
C LEU A 1 -10.10 -20.36 -6.53
N ARG A 2 -11.29 -20.90 -6.17
CA ARG A 2 -12.17 -21.63 -7.12
C ARG A 2 -13.16 -20.80 -7.96
N THR A 3 -13.15 -19.47 -7.88
CA THR A 3 -14.28 -18.65 -8.37
C THR A 3 -13.90 -17.48 -9.28
N VAL A 4 -12.69 -17.42 -9.84
CA VAL A 4 -12.23 -16.23 -10.59
C VAL A 4 -12.10 -16.42 -12.10
N ALA A 5 -11.95 -17.62 -12.65
CA ALA A 5 -11.84 -17.78 -14.11
C ALA A 5 -12.60 -19.02 -14.54
N GLY A 6 -13.32 -18.91 -15.66
CA GLY A 6 -14.01 -20.01 -16.32
C GLY A 6 -13.32 -20.33 -17.65
N GLY A 7 -12.84 -21.56 -17.81
CA GLY A 7 -12.52 -22.19 -19.09
C GLY A 7 -11.07 -22.63 -19.29
N VAL A 8 -10.81 -23.93 -19.10
CA VAL A 8 -9.74 -24.76 -19.69
C VAL A 8 -8.27 -24.51 -19.26
N ASN A 9 -7.84 -23.29 -18.89
CA ASN A 9 -6.48 -23.03 -18.37
C ASN A 9 -6.38 -23.01 -16.83
N GLU A 10 -7.52 -23.12 -16.14
CA GLU A 10 -7.61 -23.09 -14.66
C GLU A 10 -6.75 -24.14 -13.97
N GLY A 11 -6.45 -25.27 -14.63
CA GLY A 11 -5.68 -26.36 -14.04
C GLY A 11 -4.22 -26.00 -13.79
N ARG A 12 -3.51 -25.53 -14.82
CA ARG A 12 -2.06 -25.30 -14.72
C ARG A 12 -1.72 -24.03 -13.94
N HIS A 13 -2.52 -22.96 -14.08
CA HIS A 13 -2.36 -21.76 -13.25
C HIS A 13 -2.56 -22.06 -11.76
N ALA A 14 -3.65 -22.75 -11.41
CA ALA A 14 -3.90 -23.10 -10.01
C ALA A 14 -2.85 -24.06 -9.44
N VAL A 15 -2.38 -25.03 -10.25
CA VAL A 15 -1.28 -25.92 -9.88
C VAL A 15 -0.01 -25.12 -9.61
N LEU A 16 0.34 -24.17 -10.47
CA LEU A 16 1.51 -23.31 -10.29
C LEU A 16 1.39 -22.45 -9.02
N ALA A 17 0.23 -21.83 -8.77
CA ALA A 17 0.01 -21.06 -7.55
C ALA A 17 0.09 -21.93 -6.28
N GLN A 18 -0.47 -23.14 -6.32
CA GLN A 18 -0.37 -24.08 -5.19
C GLN A 18 1.08 -24.51 -4.93
N ALA A 19 1.84 -24.78 -6.00
CA ALA A 19 3.25 -25.13 -5.91
C ALA A 19 4.09 -23.95 -5.38
N LEU A 20 3.76 -22.72 -5.78
CA LEU A 20 4.38 -21.49 -5.27
C LEU A 20 4.14 -21.34 -3.77
N LEU A 21 2.88 -21.44 -3.30
CA LEU A 21 2.54 -21.39 -1.88
C LEU A 21 3.30 -22.44 -1.06
N SER A 22 3.36 -23.68 -1.56
CA SER A 22 4.13 -24.74 -0.91
C SER A 22 5.63 -24.44 -0.90
N ALA A 23 6.18 -23.79 -1.93
CA ALA A 23 7.57 -23.38 -1.93
C ALA A 23 7.85 -22.27 -0.90
N CYS A 24 6.99 -21.26 -0.82
CA CYS A 24 7.10 -20.18 0.17
C CYS A 24 7.04 -20.71 1.61
N HIS A 25 6.09 -21.59 1.92
CA HIS A 25 5.99 -22.20 3.24
C HIS A 25 7.26 -22.96 3.63
N ARG A 26 7.87 -23.71 2.70
CA ARG A 26 9.14 -24.40 2.98
C ARG A 26 10.27 -23.43 3.29
N VAL A 27 10.41 -22.34 2.52
CA VAL A 27 11.45 -21.34 2.76
C VAL A 27 11.23 -20.66 4.12
N GLN A 28 9.98 -20.40 4.48
CA GLN A 28 9.64 -19.85 5.79
C GLN A 28 9.98 -20.82 6.93
N GLU A 29 9.58 -22.09 6.83
CA GLU A 29 9.92 -23.12 7.83
C GLU A 29 11.44 -23.29 7.99
N GLU A 30 12.20 -23.27 6.88
CA GLU A 30 13.66 -23.35 6.89
C GLU A 30 14.30 -22.13 7.57
N TYR A 31 13.78 -20.92 7.29
CA TYR A 31 14.25 -19.70 7.94
C TYR A 31 13.95 -19.68 9.43
N GLU A 32 12.71 -20.00 9.84
CA GLU A 32 12.31 -20.09 11.25
C GLU A 32 13.17 -21.12 12.00
N ALA A 33 13.46 -22.26 11.38
CA ALA A 33 14.36 -23.26 11.95
C ALA A 33 15.81 -22.76 12.09
N GLU A 34 16.33 -22.01 11.11
CA GLU A 34 17.66 -21.40 11.18
C GLU A 34 17.74 -20.34 12.29
N ILE A 35 16.75 -19.46 12.39
CA ILE A 35 16.67 -18.45 13.45
C ILE A 35 16.59 -19.12 14.82
N ALA A 36 15.71 -20.11 15.00
CA ALA A 36 15.60 -20.86 16.24
C ALA A 36 16.91 -21.58 16.61
N ALA A 37 17.63 -22.13 15.63
CA ALA A 37 18.93 -22.77 15.85
C ALA A 37 20.05 -21.78 16.21
N ARG A 38 20.01 -20.57 15.65
CA ARG A 38 21.07 -19.57 15.78
C ARG A 38 20.91 -18.69 17.01
N TYR A 39 19.68 -18.38 17.40
CA TYR A 39 19.38 -17.45 18.47
C TYR A 39 18.67 -18.11 19.68
N GLY A 40 18.15 -19.33 19.53
CA GLY A 40 17.29 -19.97 20.53
C GLY A 40 15.85 -19.46 20.44
N ASP A 41 14.99 -19.85 21.40
CA ASP A 41 13.61 -19.37 21.54
C ASP A 41 13.63 -17.89 21.97
N CYS A 42 13.80 -17.00 21.01
CA CYS A 42 13.83 -15.55 21.22
C CYS A 42 12.41 -15.03 21.11
N GLY A 43 11.89 -14.44 22.19
CA GLY A 43 10.61 -13.73 22.10
C GLY A 43 10.67 -12.58 21.09
N ASP A 44 9.55 -12.38 20.38
CA ASP A 44 9.09 -11.41 19.35
C ASP A 44 9.83 -10.07 19.09
N GLY A 45 11.12 -9.89 19.36
CA GLY A 45 11.75 -8.56 19.40
C GLY A 45 13.05 -8.35 18.62
N ASP A 46 13.78 -9.41 18.27
CA ASP A 46 15.13 -9.31 17.69
C ASP A 46 15.29 -10.11 16.37
N GLU A 47 14.22 -10.30 15.59
CA GLU A 47 14.35 -10.87 14.25
C GLU A 47 14.90 -9.83 13.25
N PRO A 48 15.96 -10.16 12.49
CA PRO A 48 16.43 -9.30 11.41
C PRO A 48 15.45 -9.39 10.21
N GLU A 49 14.35 -8.64 10.24
CA GLU A 49 13.33 -8.57 9.16
C GLU A 49 13.94 -8.32 7.76
N GLY A 50 15.08 -7.62 7.70
CA GLY A 50 15.78 -7.34 6.43
C GLY A 50 16.44 -8.55 5.76
N ASP A 51 16.74 -9.63 6.49
CA ASP A 51 17.38 -10.83 5.92
C ASP A 51 16.31 -11.73 5.26
N PHE A 52 15.15 -11.89 5.89
CA PHE A 52 14.08 -12.77 5.41
C PHE A 52 13.56 -12.41 4.03
N HIS A 53 13.24 -11.13 3.77
CA HIS A 53 12.72 -10.71 2.47
C HIS A 53 13.72 -10.97 1.33
N ALA A 54 15.01 -10.73 1.57
CA ALA A 54 16.06 -11.00 0.59
C ALA A 54 16.24 -12.51 0.36
N ILE A 55 16.20 -13.31 1.43
CA ILE A 55 16.25 -14.78 1.36
C ILE A 55 15.05 -15.30 0.56
N MET A 56 13.84 -14.82 0.84
CA MET A 56 12.62 -15.21 0.14
C MET A 56 12.72 -14.87 -1.36
N ALA A 57 13.10 -13.64 -1.72
CA ALA A 57 13.23 -13.22 -3.11
C ALA A 57 14.26 -14.07 -3.90
N ASN A 58 15.40 -14.39 -3.29
CA ASN A 58 16.43 -15.23 -3.90
C ASN A 58 15.95 -16.68 -4.10
N ASN A 59 15.30 -17.26 -3.09
CA ASN A 59 14.75 -18.61 -3.19
C ASN A 59 13.63 -18.71 -4.23
N LEU A 60 12.75 -17.71 -4.29
CA LEU A 60 11.70 -17.63 -5.31
C LEU A 60 12.30 -17.56 -6.71
N THR A 61 13.32 -16.72 -6.92
CA THR A 61 14.01 -16.62 -8.21
C THR A 61 14.57 -17.98 -8.67
N ALA A 62 15.21 -18.71 -7.76
CA ALA A 62 15.72 -20.07 -8.04
C ALA A 62 14.58 -21.06 -8.30
N TRP A 63 13.49 -20.97 -7.53
CA TRP A 63 12.33 -21.83 -7.68
C TRP A 63 11.63 -21.65 -9.03
N PHE A 64 11.46 -20.42 -9.51
CA PHE A 64 10.87 -20.15 -10.83
C PHE A 64 11.69 -20.74 -11.98
N ALA A 65 12.98 -21.02 -11.79
CA ALA A 65 13.85 -21.69 -12.74
C ALA A 65 13.89 -23.23 -12.60
N THR A 66 13.26 -23.78 -11.56
CA THR A 66 13.31 -25.22 -11.26
C THR A 66 12.16 -25.97 -11.96
N PRO A 67 12.45 -27.05 -12.72
CA PRO A 67 11.42 -27.93 -13.28
C PRO A 67 10.49 -28.52 -12.22
N LEU A 68 9.18 -28.47 -12.48
CA LEU A 68 8.16 -29.04 -11.58
C LEU A 68 7.49 -30.25 -12.22
N ALA A 69 7.31 -31.32 -11.45
CA ALA A 69 6.62 -32.52 -11.93
C ALA A 69 5.15 -32.22 -12.26
N GLU A 70 4.56 -31.30 -11.51
CA GLU A 70 3.19 -30.82 -11.66
C GLU A 70 2.99 -29.98 -12.93
N LEU A 71 4.09 -29.50 -13.52
CA LEU A 71 4.13 -28.84 -14.82
C LEU A 71 4.75 -29.75 -15.89
N ASP A 72 4.60 -31.06 -15.79
CA ASP A 72 5.13 -32.01 -16.78
C ASP A 72 6.66 -31.89 -16.99
N GLY A 73 7.39 -31.45 -15.97
CA GLY A 73 8.85 -31.32 -15.99
C GLY A 73 9.38 -30.04 -16.64
N ILE A 74 8.54 -29.01 -16.88
CA ILE A 74 9.02 -27.67 -17.24
C ILE A 74 9.11 -26.77 -16.01
N SER A 75 9.94 -25.72 -16.08
CA SER A 75 10.02 -24.71 -15.01
C SER A 75 8.85 -23.72 -15.09
N PRO A 76 8.45 -23.07 -13.98
CA PRO A 76 7.51 -21.95 -14.02
C PRO A 76 7.89 -20.86 -15.03
N ASN A 77 9.18 -20.55 -15.17
CA ASN A 77 9.66 -19.61 -16.18
C ASN A 77 9.42 -20.10 -17.61
N ASP A 78 9.61 -21.38 -17.88
CA ASP A 78 9.33 -21.96 -19.21
C ASP A 78 7.82 -21.99 -19.49
N TYR A 79 7.01 -22.24 -18.45
CA TYR A 79 5.56 -22.14 -18.55
C TYR A 79 5.13 -20.70 -18.91
N ILE A 80 5.61 -19.69 -18.19
CA ILE A 80 5.36 -18.26 -18.49
C ILE A 80 5.80 -17.92 -19.94
N ARG A 81 6.93 -18.44 -20.40
CA ARG A 81 7.41 -18.22 -21.78
C ARG A 81 6.49 -18.80 -22.84
N SER A 82 5.80 -19.90 -22.52
CA SER A 82 4.90 -20.60 -23.44
C SER A 82 3.54 -19.92 -23.61
N LEU A 83 3.17 -18.99 -22.72
CA LEU A 83 1.92 -18.22 -22.81
C LEU A 83 2.11 -17.04 -23.76
N ASP A 84 1.43 -17.06 -24.91
CA ASP A 84 1.54 -16.02 -25.95
C ASP A 84 0.37 -15.03 -25.97
N ASP A 85 -0.72 -15.32 -25.25
CA ASP A 85 -1.87 -14.44 -25.16
C ASP A 85 -1.83 -13.57 -23.90
N THR A 86 -2.13 -12.27 -24.05
CA THR A 86 -2.12 -11.31 -22.95
C THR A 86 -3.20 -11.64 -21.92
N ALA A 87 -4.37 -12.16 -22.33
CA ALA A 87 -5.40 -12.54 -21.37
C ALA A 87 -4.97 -13.74 -20.52
N GLU A 88 -4.34 -14.76 -21.12
CA GLU A 88 -3.75 -15.88 -20.36
C GLU A 88 -2.66 -15.42 -19.36
N LEU A 89 -1.83 -14.45 -19.76
CA LEU A 89 -0.82 -13.85 -18.87
C LEU A 89 -1.47 -13.06 -17.72
N LEU A 90 -2.56 -12.33 -17.98
CA LEU A 90 -3.33 -11.61 -16.96
C LEU A 90 -4.06 -12.57 -16.01
N GLU A 91 -4.55 -13.70 -16.51
CA GLU A 91 -5.11 -14.77 -15.68
C GLU A 91 -4.03 -15.37 -14.76
N LEU A 92 -2.86 -15.68 -15.31
CA LEU A 92 -1.73 -16.15 -14.51
C LEU A 92 -1.32 -15.12 -13.46
N PHE A 93 -1.24 -13.84 -13.83
CA PHE A 93 -0.99 -12.74 -12.91
C PHE A 93 -2.00 -12.71 -11.77
N ALA A 94 -3.30 -12.79 -12.07
CA ALA A 94 -4.33 -12.78 -11.04
C ALA A 94 -4.23 -13.99 -10.11
N VAL A 95 -3.94 -15.17 -10.66
CA VAL A 95 -3.78 -16.40 -9.87
C VAL A 95 -2.56 -16.34 -8.95
N LEU A 96 -1.42 -15.83 -9.44
CA LEU A 96 -0.22 -15.69 -8.61
C LEU A 96 -0.37 -14.57 -7.58
N SER A 97 -0.89 -13.40 -7.96
CA SER A 97 -1.09 -12.29 -7.02
C SER A 97 -2.09 -12.65 -5.92
N GLY A 98 -3.11 -13.43 -6.25
CA GLY A 98 -4.09 -13.92 -5.27
C GLY A 98 -3.51 -14.85 -4.21
N THR A 99 -2.26 -15.31 -4.36
CA THR A 99 -1.55 -16.04 -3.30
C THR A 99 -0.96 -15.12 -2.22
N GLY A 100 -0.88 -13.81 -2.48
CA GLY A 100 -0.21 -12.84 -1.60
C GLY A 100 1.32 -12.95 -1.60
N VAL A 101 1.90 -13.78 -2.48
CA VAL A 101 3.35 -13.95 -2.57
C VAL A 101 3.96 -12.84 -3.41
N GLU A 102 4.86 -12.09 -2.78
CA GLU A 102 5.62 -11.00 -3.39
C GLU A 102 7.13 -11.25 -3.31
N PRO A 103 7.93 -10.69 -4.24
CA PRO A 103 7.50 -9.87 -5.39
C PRO A 103 7.01 -10.71 -6.58
N MET A 104 6.17 -10.11 -7.43
CA MET A 104 5.75 -10.71 -8.71
C MET A 104 6.97 -10.97 -9.63
N PRO A 105 7.07 -12.13 -10.32
CA PRO A 105 8.23 -12.44 -11.15
C PRO A 105 8.42 -11.46 -12.30
N ASP A 106 9.63 -10.92 -12.44
CA ASP A 106 9.99 -9.97 -13.50
C ASP A 106 9.70 -10.51 -14.90
N LEU A 107 9.87 -11.81 -15.12
CA LEU A 107 9.57 -12.42 -16.41
C LEU A 107 8.10 -12.27 -16.80
N LEU A 108 7.17 -12.40 -15.85
CA LEU A 108 5.74 -12.22 -16.11
C LEU A 108 5.44 -10.75 -16.41
N LYS A 109 6.02 -9.81 -15.66
CA LYS A 109 5.91 -8.36 -15.94
C LYS A 109 6.42 -8.03 -17.35
N ILE A 110 7.60 -8.53 -17.71
CA ILE A 110 8.20 -8.34 -19.05
C ILE A 110 7.32 -8.93 -20.16
N ARG A 111 6.71 -10.11 -19.92
CA ARG A 111 5.81 -10.75 -20.89
C ARG A 111 4.53 -9.94 -21.09
N LEU A 112 3.89 -9.51 -20.01
CA LEU A 112 2.70 -8.62 -20.06
C LEU A 112 3.02 -7.30 -20.78
N GLY A 113 4.17 -6.70 -20.50
CA GLY A 113 4.60 -5.44 -21.11
C GLY A 113 4.82 -5.48 -22.63
N ARG A 114 4.81 -6.67 -23.28
CA ARG A 114 4.89 -6.77 -24.74
C ARG A 114 3.65 -6.24 -25.45
N ASP A 115 2.50 -6.39 -24.82
CA ASP A 115 1.24 -5.77 -25.23
C ASP A 115 0.79 -4.81 -24.12
N HIS A 116 1.60 -3.76 -23.94
CA HIS A 116 1.46 -2.82 -22.84
C HIS A 116 0.05 -2.22 -22.75
N VAL A 117 -0.60 -1.93 -23.89
CA VAL A 117 -1.95 -1.34 -23.89
C VAL A 117 -2.98 -2.32 -23.31
N ALA A 118 -2.98 -3.57 -23.76
CA ALA A 118 -3.93 -4.57 -23.25
C ALA A 118 -3.62 -4.95 -21.79
N ALA A 119 -2.33 -5.07 -21.44
CA ALA A 119 -1.90 -5.38 -20.09
C ALA A 119 -2.30 -4.29 -19.09
N THR A 120 -1.99 -3.02 -19.38
CA THR A 120 -2.37 -1.87 -18.54
C THR A 120 -3.89 -1.78 -18.38
N ALA A 121 -4.66 -1.99 -19.45
CA ALA A 121 -6.13 -2.03 -19.36
C ALA A 121 -6.63 -3.16 -18.43
N GLY A 122 -6.03 -4.35 -18.52
CA GLY A 122 -6.35 -5.48 -17.63
C GLY A 122 -6.00 -5.20 -16.17
N LEU A 123 -4.82 -4.66 -15.90
CA LEU A 123 -4.35 -4.30 -14.56
C LEU A 123 -5.25 -3.23 -13.92
N ARG A 124 -5.57 -2.15 -14.66
CA ARG A 124 -6.52 -1.11 -14.21
C ARG A 124 -7.89 -1.74 -13.91
N SER A 125 -8.35 -2.66 -14.73
CA SER A 125 -9.63 -3.35 -14.52
C SER A 125 -9.66 -4.14 -13.21
N PHE A 126 -8.57 -4.79 -12.79
CA PHE A 126 -8.51 -5.47 -11.49
C PHE A 126 -8.69 -4.48 -10.34
N VAL A 127 -8.00 -3.34 -10.39
CA VAL A 127 -8.09 -2.28 -9.37
C VAL A 127 -9.50 -1.70 -9.28
N ILE A 128 -10.08 -1.30 -10.42
CA ILE A 128 -11.43 -0.72 -10.47
C ILE A 128 -12.48 -1.74 -10.01
N LYS A 129 -12.32 -3.01 -10.39
CA LYS A 129 -13.19 -4.09 -9.91
C LYS A 129 -13.11 -4.21 -8.39
N ALA A 130 -11.91 -4.19 -7.82
CA ALA A 130 -11.75 -4.33 -6.37
C ALA A 130 -12.40 -3.18 -5.60
N ILE A 131 -12.34 -1.96 -6.13
CA ILE A 131 -13.03 -0.81 -5.53
C ILE A 131 -14.56 -0.96 -5.63
N LYS A 132 -15.08 -1.32 -6.80
CA LYS A 132 -16.53 -1.38 -7.06
C LYS A 132 -17.22 -2.57 -6.42
N GLU A 133 -16.53 -3.69 -6.31
CA GLU A 133 -17.05 -4.96 -5.79
C GLU A 133 -16.54 -5.26 -4.37
N ARG A 134 -15.98 -4.26 -3.66
CA ARG A 134 -15.33 -4.42 -2.35
C ARG A 134 -16.11 -5.25 -1.33
N ASP A 135 -17.44 -5.09 -1.28
CA ASP A 135 -18.29 -5.75 -0.27
C ASP A 135 -18.48 -7.26 -0.53
N VAL A 136 -18.14 -7.74 -1.73
CA VAL A 136 -18.35 -9.14 -2.16
C VAL A 136 -17.10 -9.79 -2.72
N LEU A 137 -16.03 -9.02 -2.89
CA LEU A 137 -14.76 -9.51 -3.39
C LEU A 137 -14.04 -10.30 -2.29
N PRO A 138 -13.51 -11.49 -2.60
CA PRO A 138 -12.71 -12.22 -1.63
C PRO A 138 -11.32 -11.56 -1.45
N ASP A 139 -10.64 -11.87 -0.35
CA ASP A 139 -9.31 -11.34 0.00
C ASP A 139 -8.29 -11.45 -1.13
N GLU A 140 -8.32 -12.57 -1.89
CA GLU A 140 -7.42 -12.76 -3.02
C GLU A 140 -7.60 -11.68 -4.10
N GLY A 141 -8.81 -11.14 -4.27
CA GLY A 141 -9.08 -10.06 -5.22
C GLY A 141 -8.44 -8.73 -4.81
N PHE A 142 -8.33 -8.47 -3.50
CA PHE A 142 -7.61 -7.29 -3.00
C PHE A 142 -6.10 -7.43 -3.16
N ALA A 143 -5.55 -8.63 -2.96
CA ALA A 143 -4.14 -8.92 -3.25
C ALA A 143 -3.82 -8.71 -4.74
N VAL A 144 -4.70 -9.15 -5.64
CA VAL A 144 -4.57 -8.89 -7.08
C VAL A 144 -4.56 -7.39 -7.40
N ALA A 145 -5.46 -6.62 -6.78
CA ALA A 145 -5.51 -5.17 -6.98
C ALA A 145 -4.26 -4.46 -6.43
N HIS A 146 -3.73 -4.91 -5.30
CA HIS A 146 -2.47 -4.40 -4.73
C HIS A 146 -1.31 -4.61 -5.72
N SER A 147 -1.05 -5.86 -6.13
CA SER A 147 0.03 -6.15 -7.09
C SER A 147 -0.17 -5.45 -8.43
N ALA A 148 -1.42 -5.21 -8.85
CA ALA A 148 -1.71 -4.46 -10.07
C ALA A 148 -1.32 -2.98 -9.93
N LEU A 149 -1.63 -2.34 -8.79
CA LEU A 149 -1.20 -0.97 -8.51
C LEU A 149 0.33 -0.85 -8.46
N GLU A 150 1.03 -1.83 -7.89
CA GLU A 150 2.50 -1.83 -7.88
C GLU A 150 3.08 -1.86 -9.29
N ILE A 151 2.59 -2.74 -10.17
CA ILE A 151 3.06 -2.83 -11.56
C ILE A 151 2.70 -1.55 -12.33
N LEU A 152 1.49 -1.02 -12.16
CA LEU A 152 1.08 0.22 -12.81
C LEU A 152 1.95 1.41 -12.36
N ALA A 153 2.32 1.48 -11.08
CA ALA A 153 3.27 2.47 -10.58
C ALA A 153 4.69 2.26 -11.12
N GLU A 154 5.15 1.00 -11.22
CA GLU A 154 6.45 0.64 -11.82
C GLU A 154 6.51 1.02 -13.30
N TRP A 155 5.40 0.89 -14.02
CA TRP A 155 5.26 1.28 -15.42
C TRP A 155 4.92 2.75 -15.65
N GLU A 156 4.97 3.55 -14.59
CA GLU A 156 4.72 5.01 -14.63
C GLU A 156 3.34 5.39 -15.22
N ASP A 157 2.30 4.61 -14.93
CA ASP A 157 0.95 4.79 -15.48
C ASP A 157 0.15 5.92 -14.80
N GLU A 158 0.72 7.12 -14.73
CA GLU A 158 0.14 8.30 -14.06
C GLU A 158 -1.24 8.68 -14.64
N ASP A 159 -1.49 8.39 -15.92
CA ASP A 159 -2.75 8.65 -16.63
C ASP A 159 -3.95 7.90 -16.02
N PHE A 160 -3.73 6.87 -15.20
CA PHE A 160 -4.78 6.18 -14.48
C PHE A 160 -5.34 7.00 -13.29
N ALA A 161 -4.56 7.95 -12.78
CA ALA A 161 -4.87 8.65 -11.54
C ALA A 161 -6.27 9.32 -11.51
N PRO A 162 -6.76 9.98 -12.58
CA PRO A 162 -8.10 10.58 -12.56
C PRO A 162 -9.23 9.54 -12.43
N GLU A 163 -9.11 8.40 -13.11
CA GLU A 163 -10.09 7.31 -13.03
C GLU A 163 -10.05 6.64 -11.65
N LEU A 164 -8.86 6.35 -11.16
CA LEU A 164 -8.64 5.75 -9.85
C LEU A 164 -9.17 6.63 -8.72
N LEU A 165 -8.89 7.93 -8.78
CA LEU A 165 -9.35 8.91 -7.79
C LEU A 165 -10.88 9.01 -7.79
N ALA A 166 -11.52 9.06 -8.96
CA ALA A 166 -12.97 9.10 -9.06
C ALA A 166 -13.62 7.82 -8.51
N ALA A 167 -13.04 6.65 -8.78
CA ALA A 167 -13.50 5.39 -8.21
C ALA A 167 -13.31 5.37 -6.68
N PHE A 168 -12.16 5.81 -6.19
CA PHE A 168 -11.84 5.81 -4.76
C PHE A 168 -12.76 6.75 -3.96
N GLU A 169 -13.04 7.94 -4.49
CA GLU A 169 -13.97 8.89 -3.86
C GLU A 169 -15.44 8.43 -3.89
N SER A 170 -15.79 7.47 -4.76
CA SER A 170 -17.14 6.89 -4.80
C SER A 170 -17.43 5.94 -3.63
N ILE A 171 -16.39 5.52 -2.90
CA ILE A 171 -16.52 4.68 -1.72
C ILE A 171 -17.21 5.50 -0.62
N THR A 172 -18.47 5.15 -0.34
CA THR A 172 -19.25 5.84 0.67
C THR A 172 -18.91 5.28 2.05
N ALA A 173 -18.39 6.14 2.93
CA ALA A 173 -18.10 5.89 4.35
C ALA A 173 -17.40 4.54 4.64
N PRO A 174 -16.07 4.50 4.71
CA PRO A 174 -15.39 3.32 5.18
C PRO A 174 -15.53 3.26 6.70
N ASP A 175 -16.21 2.22 7.18
CA ASP A 175 -15.68 1.56 8.36
C ASP A 175 -14.25 1.11 8.04
N PHE A 176 -13.40 1.12 9.05
CA PHE A 176 -11.92 1.01 9.00
C PHE A 176 -11.35 -0.27 8.35
N GLU A 177 -12.15 -1.02 7.59
CA GLU A 177 -11.92 -2.41 7.19
C GLU A 177 -11.10 -2.54 5.88
N ASP A 178 -11.09 -1.54 4.98
CA ASP A 178 -10.37 -1.61 3.70
C ASP A 178 -8.97 -0.94 3.74
N PHE A 179 -8.24 -1.11 4.84
CA PHE A 179 -6.96 -0.43 5.09
C PHE A 179 -5.91 -0.74 3.99
N ALA A 180 -5.81 -1.99 3.58
CA ALA A 180 -4.76 -2.44 2.65
C ALA A 180 -4.91 -1.84 1.23
N LEU A 181 -6.11 -1.94 0.64
CA LEU A 181 -6.36 -1.36 -0.70
C LEU A 181 -6.22 0.16 -0.68
N SER A 182 -6.78 0.82 0.34
CA SER A 182 -6.69 2.28 0.46
C SER A 182 -5.25 2.77 0.62
N GLN A 183 -4.43 2.03 1.37
CA GLN A 183 -2.99 2.30 1.50
C GLN A 183 -2.26 2.09 0.18
N SER A 184 -2.60 1.05 -0.59
CA SER A 184 -2.03 0.78 -1.91
C SER A 184 -2.32 1.91 -2.90
N ILE A 185 -3.55 2.42 -2.88
CA ILE A 185 -3.97 3.57 -3.69
C ILE A 185 -3.18 4.83 -3.28
N ALA A 186 -3.02 5.06 -1.98
CA ALA A 186 -2.22 6.19 -1.48
C ALA A 186 -0.75 6.09 -1.90
N GLN A 187 -0.16 4.89 -1.87
CA GLN A 187 1.20 4.62 -2.34
C GLN A 187 1.34 4.85 -3.84
N PHE A 188 0.38 4.40 -4.66
CA PHE A 188 0.34 4.67 -6.09
C PHE A 188 0.36 6.17 -6.37
N PHE A 189 -0.56 6.94 -5.76
CA PHE A 189 -0.55 8.40 -5.90
C PHE A 189 0.74 9.03 -5.36
N GLY A 190 1.24 8.52 -4.25
CA GLY A 190 2.50 8.93 -3.61
C GLY A 190 3.73 8.83 -4.51
N ARG A 191 3.68 7.94 -5.52
CA ARG A 191 4.77 7.72 -6.48
C ARG A 191 4.95 8.86 -7.47
N PHE A 192 3.91 9.66 -7.71
CA PHE A 192 3.86 10.67 -8.76
C PHE A 192 3.74 12.09 -8.17
N PRO A 193 4.85 12.82 -7.99
CA PRO A 193 4.81 14.19 -7.48
C PRO A 193 3.95 15.15 -8.31
N GLY A 194 3.79 14.86 -9.61
CA GLY A 194 2.93 15.61 -10.54
C GLY A 194 1.45 15.65 -10.14
N LEU A 195 1.00 14.68 -9.34
CA LEU A 195 -0.39 14.60 -8.86
C LEU A 195 -0.70 15.52 -7.68
N ALA A 196 0.31 16.11 -7.02
CA ALA A 196 0.08 16.95 -5.84
C ALA A 196 -0.95 18.08 -6.05
N PRO A 197 -0.94 18.85 -7.16
CA PRO A 197 -1.94 19.89 -7.40
C PRO A 197 -3.37 19.35 -7.45
N LEU A 198 -3.58 18.21 -8.13
CA LEU A 198 -4.89 17.56 -8.23
C LEU A 198 -5.39 17.11 -6.85
N LEU A 199 -4.53 16.45 -6.08
CA LEU A 199 -4.87 15.96 -4.74
C LEU A 199 -5.13 17.10 -3.75
N ILE A 200 -4.34 18.18 -3.83
CA ILE A 200 -4.55 19.41 -3.05
C ILE A 200 -5.91 20.02 -3.40
N GLU A 201 -6.22 20.17 -4.69
CA GLU A 201 -7.51 20.73 -5.13
C GLU A 201 -8.69 19.93 -4.55
N ARG A 202 -8.62 18.60 -4.57
CA ARG A 202 -9.67 17.74 -3.98
C ARG A 202 -9.88 17.99 -2.49
N ILE A 203 -8.80 18.02 -1.71
CA ILE A 203 -8.92 18.29 -0.28
C ILE A 203 -9.42 19.71 -0.04
N GLU A 204 -8.90 20.71 -0.75
CA GLU A 204 -9.34 22.10 -0.58
C GLU A 204 -10.82 22.30 -0.92
N ALA A 205 -11.35 21.59 -1.92
CA ALA A 205 -12.77 21.60 -2.25
C ALA A 205 -13.62 21.07 -1.09
N ARG A 206 -13.24 19.94 -0.49
CA ARG A 206 -13.94 19.37 0.68
C ARG A 206 -13.85 20.28 1.91
N LEU A 207 -12.67 20.86 2.15
CA LEU A 207 -12.45 21.83 3.22
C LEU A 207 -13.34 23.08 3.06
N ALA A 208 -13.49 23.57 1.83
CA ALA A 208 -14.34 24.71 1.52
C ALA A 208 -15.84 24.40 1.67
N ALA A 209 -16.24 23.16 1.43
CA ALA A 209 -17.60 22.67 1.69
C ALA A 209 -17.88 22.43 3.20
N GLY A 210 -16.84 22.46 4.05
CA GLY A 210 -16.97 22.21 5.49
C GLY A 210 -17.22 20.74 5.83
N GLU A 211 -16.81 19.83 4.95
CA GLU A 211 -16.96 18.39 5.14
C GLU A 211 -15.99 17.88 6.22
N ILE A 212 -16.43 16.89 7.01
CA ILE A 212 -15.50 16.12 7.84
C ILE A 212 -14.71 15.23 6.88
N LEU A 213 -13.39 15.39 6.87
CA LEU A 213 -12.48 14.57 6.07
C LEU A 213 -12.44 13.16 6.66
N THR A 214 -12.88 12.21 5.86
CA THR A 214 -12.82 10.77 6.13
C THR A 214 -12.65 9.97 4.85
N GLY A 215 -12.27 8.70 4.99
CA GLY A 215 -12.20 7.72 3.92
C GLY A 215 -11.20 8.12 2.86
N ALA A 216 -11.63 8.30 1.61
CA ALA A 216 -10.72 8.70 0.53
C ALA A 216 -9.91 9.96 0.86
N ALA A 217 -10.46 10.93 1.61
CA ALA A 217 -9.71 12.11 2.02
C ALA A 217 -8.55 11.80 2.97
N ASP A 218 -8.69 10.82 3.87
CA ASP A 218 -7.63 10.42 4.80
C ASP A 218 -6.42 9.91 4.01
N TYR A 219 -6.68 9.07 3.00
CA TYR A 219 -5.65 8.45 2.17
C TYR A 219 -5.10 9.39 1.09
N ILE A 220 -5.88 10.36 0.62
CA ILE A 220 -5.35 11.45 -0.22
C ILE A 220 -4.33 12.29 0.59
N LEU A 221 -4.59 12.54 1.88
CA LEU A 221 -3.61 13.21 2.74
C LEU A 221 -2.35 12.37 2.94
N VAL A 222 -2.49 11.04 3.08
CA VAL A 222 -1.33 10.11 3.12
C VAL A 222 -0.55 10.17 1.80
N ALA A 223 -1.21 10.15 0.64
CA ALA A 223 -0.53 10.30 -0.64
C ALA A 223 0.25 11.63 -0.73
N LEU A 224 -0.34 12.73 -0.26
CA LEU A 224 0.35 14.02 -0.17
C LEU A 224 1.53 13.99 0.81
N SER A 225 1.46 13.24 1.90
CA SER A 225 2.59 13.11 2.83
C SER A 225 3.74 12.34 2.20
N LEU A 226 3.44 11.30 1.43
CA LEU A 226 4.43 10.55 0.64
C LEU A 226 5.10 11.42 -0.43
N ILE A 227 4.31 12.21 -1.19
CA ILE A 227 4.86 13.15 -2.19
C ILE A 227 5.75 14.21 -1.52
N GLY A 228 5.29 14.74 -0.38
CA GLY A 228 5.96 15.84 0.32
C GLY A 228 7.11 15.41 1.24
N ALA A 229 7.33 14.11 1.46
CA ALA A 229 8.23 13.61 2.49
C ALA A 229 9.63 14.26 2.44
N GLY A 230 10.05 14.88 3.54
CA GLY A 230 11.34 15.55 3.68
C GLY A 230 11.54 16.84 2.84
N THR A 231 10.58 17.24 2.01
CA THR A 231 10.69 18.41 1.13
C THR A 231 10.35 19.73 1.83
N GLY A 232 9.55 19.67 2.90
CA GLY A 232 8.97 20.84 3.54
C GLY A 232 8.00 21.62 2.63
N ASP A 233 7.36 20.97 1.65
CA ASP A 233 6.47 21.63 0.69
C ASP A 233 5.43 22.53 1.37
N SER A 234 5.39 23.79 0.94
CA SER A 234 4.56 24.81 1.57
C SER A 234 3.08 24.71 1.21
N ALA A 235 2.74 24.15 0.05
CA ALA A 235 1.35 23.95 -0.36
C ALA A 235 0.75 22.77 0.41
N ILE A 236 1.45 21.65 0.48
CA ILE A 236 1.04 20.46 1.25
C ILE A 236 0.92 20.80 2.74
N TYR A 237 1.90 21.53 3.29
CA TYR A 237 1.84 22.03 4.67
C TYR A 237 0.57 22.84 4.97
N ARG A 238 0.16 23.74 4.07
CA ARG A 238 -1.06 24.54 4.24
C ARG A 238 -2.31 23.66 4.24
N VAL A 239 -2.36 22.64 3.40
CA VAL A 239 -3.47 21.68 3.38
C VAL A 239 -3.56 20.94 4.71
N PHE A 240 -2.45 20.38 5.20
CA PHE A 240 -2.41 19.65 6.47
C PHE A 240 -2.86 20.50 7.66
N THR A 241 -2.33 21.71 7.79
CA THR A 241 -2.71 22.61 8.89
C THR A 241 -4.18 23.04 8.87
N ARG A 242 -4.84 23.03 7.70
CA ARG A 242 -6.29 23.26 7.59
C ARG A 242 -7.09 21.97 7.83
N ALA A 243 -6.60 20.84 7.34
CA ALA A 243 -7.23 19.53 7.42
C ALA A 243 -7.40 19.02 8.85
N ILE A 244 -6.41 19.27 9.72
CA ILE A 244 -6.41 18.76 11.10
C ILE A 244 -7.67 19.15 11.90
N GLU A 245 -8.28 20.31 11.60
CA GLU A 245 -9.48 20.79 12.30
C GLU A 245 -10.78 20.12 11.78
N GLN A 246 -10.74 19.47 10.62
CA GLN A 246 -11.87 18.81 9.97
C GLN A 246 -11.71 17.28 9.87
N MET A 247 -10.70 16.71 10.52
CA MET A 247 -10.48 15.25 10.52
C MET A 247 -11.06 14.57 11.75
N ARG A 248 -11.52 13.32 11.56
CA ARG A 248 -11.95 12.46 12.68
C ARG A 248 -10.77 12.07 13.58
N LEU A 249 -9.59 11.85 12.98
CA LEU A 249 -8.34 11.48 13.65
C LEU A 249 -7.23 12.51 13.38
N PRO A 250 -7.24 13.66 14.09
CA PRO A 250 -6.22 14.70 13.96
C PRO A 250 -4.76 14.21 14.12
N GLU A 251 -4.56 13.14 14.90
CA GLU A 251 -3.27 12.48 15.11
C GLU A 251 -2.58 12.05 13.80
N MET A 252 -3.35 11.66 12.77
CA MET A 252 -2.80 11.30 11.47
C MET A 252 -2.08 12.49 10.83
N VAL A 253 -2.67 13.69 10.90
CA VAL A 253 -2.02 14.90 10.37
C VAL A 253 -0.76 15.25 11.14
N MET A 254 -0.75 15.01 12.46
CA MET A 254 0.42 15.27 13.28
C MET A 254 1.59 14.37 12.86
N LEU A 255 1.33 13.12 12.49
CA LEU A 255 2.33 12.20 11.91
C LEU A 255 2.77 12.69 10.52
N MET A 256 1.83 12.99 9.62
CA MET A 256 2.14 13.46 8.26
C MET A 256 2.93 14.78 8.24
N LEU A 257 2.73 15.65 9.23
CA LEU A 257 3.53 16.87 9.40
C LEU A 257 4.98 16.59 9.81
N VAL A 258 5.24 15.49 10.52
CA VAL A 258 6.60 15.02 10.82
C VAL A 258 7.28 14.59 9.52
N ASP A 259 6.62 13.71 8.75
CA ASP A 259 7.14 13.19 7.48
C ASP A 259 7.44 14.31 6.48
N LEU A 260 6.56 15.31 6.40
CA LEU A 260 6.74 16.49 5.55
C LEU A 260 7.99 17.30 5.93
N GLY A 261 8.40 17.31 7.19
CA GLY A 261 9.61 17.99 7.66
C GLY A 261 9.57 19.52 7.58
N ASN A 262 8.39 20.15 7.49
CA ASN A 262 8.29 21.60 7.36
C ASN A 262 8.73 22.30 8.68
N PRO A 263 9.69 23.24 8.68
CA PRO A 263 10.16 23.91 9.90
C PRO A 263 9.06 24.65 10.69
N ARG A 264 7.97 25.05 10.03
CA ARG A 264 6.83 25.72 10.67
C ARG A 264 5.90 24.75 11.41
N ALA A 265 6.04 23.44 11.21
CA ALA A 265 5.20 22.42 11.85
C ALA A 265 5.32 22.46 13.39
N VAL A 266 6.52 22.67 13.94
CA VAL A 266 6.73 22.80 15.39
C VAL A 266 5.91 23.96 15.95
N SER A 267 6.03 25.16 15.37
CA SER A 267 5.27 26.33 15.83
C SER A 267 3.77 26.11 15.74
N PHE A 268 3.31 25.48 14.67
CA PHE A 268 1.90 25.13 14.48
C PHE A 268 1.39 24.15 15.53
N LEU A 269 2.05 23.01 15.71
CA LEU A 269 1.63 21.97 16.65
C LEU A 269 1.60 22.48 18.08
N ARG A 270 2.57 23.33 18.46
CA ARG A 270 2.58 24.01 19.77
C ARG A 270 1.36 24.90 19.95
N ALA A 271 1.03 25.72 18.95
CA ALA A 271 -0.15 26.59 19.00
C ALA A 271 -1.46 25.78 19.01
N TYR A 272 -1.52 24.71 18.22
CA TYR A 272 -2.66 23.78 18.19
C TYR A 272 -2.87 23.11 19.55
N LEU A 273 -1.81 22.60 20.17
CA LEU A 273 -1.86 21.99 21.51
C LEU A 273 -2.34 22.99 22.56
N GLN A 274 -1.83 24.23 22.55
CA GLN A 274 -2.25 25.28 23.49
C GLN A 274 -3.73 25.64 23.32
N ARG A 275 -4.22 25.74 22.09
CA ARG A 275 -5.63 26.06 21.79
C ARG A 275 -6.58 24.92 22.17
N ASN A 276 -6.16 23.67 21.96
CA ASN A 276 -7.03 22.50 22.06
C ASN A 276 -6.78 21.64 23.31
N LEU A 277 -5.94 22.07 24.26
CA LEU A 277 -5.56 21.26 25.43
C LEU A 277 -6.74 20.70 26.24
N GLN A 278 -7.87 21.42 26.28
CA GLN A 278 -9.05 21.01 27.03
C GLN A 278 -9.96 20.01 26.28
N THR A 279 -9.78 19.87 24.97
CA THR A 279 -10.60 19.03 24.09
C THR A 279 -9.85 17.81 23.56
N LEU A 280 -8.52 17.86 23.50
CA LEU A 280 -7.70 16.74 23.08
C LEU A 280 -7.82 15.56 24.04
N SER A 281 -7.85 14.35 23.48
CA SER A 281 -7.65 13.13 24.25
C SER A 281 -6.19 12.98 24.70
N LEU A 282 -5.93 12.10 25.67
CA LEU A 282 -4.56 11.81 26.12
C LEU A 282 -3.69 11.26 24.98
N ALA A 283 -4.28 10.45 24.10
CA ALA A 283 -3.59 9.91 22.92
C ALA A 283 -3.20 11.02 21.96
N GLN A 284 -4.12 11.94 21.64
CA GLN A 284 -3.85 13.08 20.76
C GLN A 284 -2.83 14.05 21.35
N TYR A 285 -2.88 14.30 22.66
CA TYR A 285 -1.86 15.07 23.35
C TYR A 285 -0.47 14.42 23.23
N ARG A 286 -0.38 13.11 23.52
CA ARG A 286 0.88 12.36 23.43
C ARG A 286 1.43 12.36 22.01
N GLN A 287 0.57 12.16 21.01
CA GLN A 287 0.97 12.23 19.61
C GLN A 287 1.50 13.61 19.25
N CYS A 288 0.81 14.69 19.65
CA CYS A 288 1.26 16.05 19.36
C CYS A 288 2.64 16.35 19.98
N VAL A 289 2.86 15.96 21.23
CA VAL A 289 4.16 16.10 21.90
C VAL A 289 5.24 15.25 21.22
N SER A 290 4.92 14.00 20.85
CA SER A 290 5.83 13.11 20.12
C SER A 290 6.22 13.70 18.77
N SER A 291 5.26 14.21 17.99
CA SER A 291 5.50 14.87 16.71
C SER A 291 6.36 16.14 16.86
N ILE A 292 6.15 16.95 17.89
CA ILE A 292 7.02 18.11 18.20
C ILE A 292 8.46 17.65 18.47
N SER A 293 8.63 16.60 19.27
CA SER A 293 9.95 16.04 19.61
C SER A 293 10.65 15.46 18.37
N ALA A 294 9.93 14.70 17.53
CA ALA A 294 10.45 14.11 16.29
C ALA A 294 10.91 15.19 15.29
N LEU A 295 10.27 16.36 15.30
CA LEU A 295 10.67 17.55 14.55
C LEU A 295 11.80 18.35 15.23
N HIS A 296 12.43 17.81 16.27
CA HIS A 296 13.49 18.44 17.08
C HIS A 296 13.05 19.72 17.82
N GLY A 297 11.75 19.87 18.04
CA GLY A 297 11.19 20.96 18.83
C GLY A 297 11.35 20.75 20.33
N ARG A 298 11.60 21.82 21.08
CA ARG A 298 11.54 21.78 22.55
C ARG A 298 10.10 21.56 23.01
N TYR A 299 9.91 20.71 24.02
CA TYR A 299 8.59 20.37 24.57
C TYR A 299 8.48 20.52 26.09
N ASP A 300 9.59 20.82 26.79
CA ASP A 300 9.62 20.92 28.27
C ASP A 300 8.75 22.05 28.83
N ASP A 301 8.51 23.08 28.02
CA ASP A 301 7.72 24.26 28.35
C ASP A 301 6.25 24.15 27.92
N LEU A 302 5.84 22.99 27.39
CA LEU A 302 4.46 22.76 26.98
C LEU A 302 3.53 22.59 28.18
N PRO A 303 2.27 23.06 28.06
CA PRO A 303 1.29 22.87 29.11
C PRO A 303 1.03 21.37 29.29
N ARG A 304 1.02 20.93 30.55
CA ARG A 304 0.81 19.52 30.88
C ARG A 304 -0.64 19.13 30.61
N TYR A 305 -0.83 17.89 30.13
CA TYR A 305 -2.17 17.32 30.00
C TYR A 305 -2.88 17.38 31.36
N PRO A 306 -4.11 17.92 31.42
CA PRO A 306 -4.83 18.02 32.68
C PRO A 306 -5.12 16.60 33.20
N ASN A 307 -4.63 16.30 34.42
CA ASN A 307 -5.04 15.10 35.15
C ASN A 307 -6.54 15.25 35.44
N ARG A 308 -7.39 14.63 34.62
CA ARG A 308 -8.82 14.44 34.91
C ARG A 308 -9.03 13.00 35.33
#